data_AF-A0A2S6SPS6-F1
#
_entry.id   AF-A0A2S6SPS6-F1
#
_cell.length_a   1.000
_cell.length_b   1.000
_cell.length_c   1.000
_cell.angle_alpha   90.00
_cell.angle_beta   90.00
_cell.angle_gamma   90.00
#
_symmetry.space_group_name_H-M   'P 1'
#
loop_
_entity.id
_entity.type
_entity.pdbx_description
1 polymer ?
#
loop_
_entity_poly.entity_id
_entity_poly.type
_entity_poly.pdbx_seq_one_letter_code
_entity_poly.pdbx_strand_id
1 'polypeptide(L)'
;PDKVILQYFINDAEIIKKKKNNYILKYSYFIAFIYQHIKSYSFHGTLYEYYSDLYNENNLGWISAKNSILKLKDLCNENDISLIILFVPDFHDLSEKNPLTNLYLKITEQFNIMGIPIINSYESLSNEFKFNSLESWVSKDDAHPNSRAHSIIANDTYNFLIHTNLHF
;
A
#
# COMPACT_ATOMS: atom_id res chain seq x y z
N PRO A 1 15.40 -1.91 -17.74
CA PRO A 1 14.15 -1.11 -17.86
C PRO A 1 14.53 0.35 -17.67
N ASP A 2 13.86 1.30 -18.33
CA ASP A 2 14.20 2.73 -18.17
C ASP A 2 13.69 3.31 -16.85
N LYS A 3 12.66 2.67 -16.28
CA LYS A 3 11.98 3.09 -15.06
C LYS A 3 11.60 1.86 -14.22
N VAL A 4 11.65 2.01 -12.91
CA VAL A 4 11.12 1.04 -11.94
C VAL A 4 10.01 1.72 -11.15
N ILE A 5 8.83 1.11 -11.12
CA ILE A 5 7.71 1.58 -10.32
C ILE A 5 7.55 0.61 -9.15
N LEU A 6 7.84 1.10 -7.95
CA LEU A 6 7.57 0.37 -6.71
C LEU A 6 6.15 0.69 -6.27
N GLN A 7 5.25 -0.27 -6.44
CA GLN A 7 3.94 -0.21 -5.80
C GLN A 7 4.13 -0.37 -4.29
N TYR A 8 3.76 0.65 -3.52
CA TYR A 8 3.88 0.68 -2.08
C TYR A 8 2.48 0.73 -1.45
N PHE A 9 2.15 -0.28 -0.67
CA PHE A 9 0.92 -0.36 0.11
C PHE A 9 1.18 0.07 1.56
N ILE A 10 0.17 0.67 2.21
CA ILE A 10 0.31 1.18 3.59
C ILE A 10 0.80 0.10 4.57
N ASN A 11 0.53 -1.18 4.33
CA ASN A 11 0.97 -2.26 5.21
C ASN A 11 2.43 -2.74 4.94
N ASP A 12 3.14 -2.22 3.93
CA ASP A 12 4.51 -2.66 3.60
C ASP A 12 5.54 -2.31 4.69
N ALA A 13 5.20 -1.40 5.60
CA ALA A 13 5.98 -1.13 6.81
C ALA A 13 5.84 -2.22 7.89
N GLU A 14 4.93 -3.20 7.74
CA GLU A 14 4.71 -4.25 8.73
C GLU A 14 5.89 -5.23 8.80
N ILE A 15 6.39 -5.48 10.02
CA ILE A 15 7.34 -6.58 10.27
C ILE A 15 6.57 -7.89 10.37
N ILE A 16 6.62 -8.69 9.29
CA ILE A 16 6.03 -10.02 9.28
C ILE A 16 6.88 -10.98 10.13
N LYS A 17 6.37 -11.33 11.31
CA LYS A 17 6.93 -12.41 12.13
C LYS A 17 6.60 -13.75 11.48
N LYS A 18 7.64 -14.51 11.09
CA LYS A 18 7.45 -15.90 10.64
C LYS A 18 6.71 -16.69 11.73
N LYS A 19 5.47 -17.09 11.44
CA LYS A 19 4.72 -17.96 12.35
C LYS A 19 5.36 -19.35 12.36
N LYS A 20 5.36 -20.00 13.52
CA LYS A 20 5.77 -21.41 13.63
C LYS A 20 4.87 -22.27 12.74
N ASN A 21 5.45 -23.26 12.06
CA ASN A 21 4.70 -24.22 11.27
C ASN A 21 3.75 -25.00 12.21
N ASN A 22 2.45 -24.76 12.08
CA ASN A 22 1.42 -25.58 12.70
C ASN A 22 1.09 -26.73 11.76
N TYR A 23 1.65 -27.91 12.02
CA TYR A 23 1.47 -29.11 11.18
C TYR A 23 -0.01 -29.46 10.96
N ILE A 24 -0.88 -29.23 11.94
CA ILE A 24 -2.32 -29.49 11.81
C ILE A 24 -2.99 -28.51 10.83
N LEU A 25 -2.66 -27.23 10.89
CA LEU A 25 -3.17 -26.22 9.95
C LEU A 25 -2.68 -26.47 8.52
N LYS A 26 -1.53 -27.13 8.36
CA LYS A 26 -0.97 -27.48 7.04
C LYS A 26 -1.78 -28.55 6.30
N TYR A 27 -2.37 -29.52 7.01
CA TYR A 27 -3.01 -30.70 6.40
C TYR A 27 -4.54 -30.69 6.44
N SER A 28 -5.18 -29.65 7.00
CA SER A 28 -6.64 -29.55 7.03
C SER A 28 -7.11 -28.15 6.68
N TYR A 29 -7.69 -28.01 5.48
CA TYR A 29 -8.34 -26.78 5.03
C TYR A 29 -9.50 -26.34 5.94
N PHE A 30 -10.27 -27.30 6.46
CA PHE A 30 -11.38 -27.00 7.36
C PHE A 30 -10.89 -26.39 8.68
N ILE A 31 -9.85 -26.96 9.29
CA ILE A 31 -9.27 -26.42 10.53
C ILE A 31 -8.62 -25.07 10.25
N ALA A 32 -7.95 -24.89 9.11
CA ALA A 32 -7.38 -23.60 8.71
C ALA A 32 -8.46 -22.52 8.55
N PHE A 33 -9.59 -22.86 7.92
CA PHE A 33 -10.74 -21.97 7.76
C PHE A 33 -11.32 -21.54 9.11
N ILE A 34 -11.65 -22.49 9.99
CA ILE A 34 -12.19 -22.20 11.33
C ILE A 34 -11.19 -21.39 12.14
N TYR A 35 -9.90 -21.76 12.12
CA TYR A 35 -8.85 -21.03 12.82
C TYR A 35 -8.75 -19.57 12.37
N GLN A 36 -8.78 -19.32 11.05
CA GLN A 36 -8.75 -17.95 10.53
C GLN A 36 -10.00 -17.15 10.92
N HIS A 37 -11.17 -17.77 10.86
CA HIS A 37 -12.42 -17.10 11.24
C HIS A 37 -12.47 -16.76 12.74
N ILE A 38 -11.99 -17.64 13.61
CA ILE A 38 -11.86 -17.33 15.05
C ILE A 38 -10.85 -16.21 15.26
N LYS A 39 -9.73 -16.25 14.54
CA LYS A 39 -8.66 -15.26 14.69
C LYS A 39 -9.08 -13.87 14.21
N SER A 40 -9.93 -13.75 13.19
CA SER A 40 -10.43 -12.46 12.73
C SER A 40 -11.22 -11.70 13.81
N TYR A 41 -11.82 -12.40 14.78
CA TYR A 41 -12.47 -11.75 15.93
C TYR A 41 -11.50 -11.23 16.99
N SER A 42 -10.22 -11.61 16.94
CA SER A 42 -9.22 -11.23 17.95
C SER A 42 -8.50 -9.90 17.64
N PHE A 43 -8.86 -9.21 16.56
CA PHE A 43 -8.32 -7.87 16.29
C PHE A 43 -8.86 -6.87 17.31
N HIS A 44 -7.96 -6.19 18.01
CA HIS A 44 -8.29 -5.14 18.98
C HIS A 44 -7.74 -3.82 18.45
N GLY A 45 -8.55 -2.76 18.46
CA GLY A 45 -8.22 -1.43 17.93
C GLY A 45 -8.95 -1.09 16.64
N THR A 46 -8.69 0.11 16.12
CA THR A 46 -9.19 0.57 14.81
C THR A 46 -8.15 0.36 13.72
N LEU A 47 -8.58 0.28 12.46
CA LEU A 47 -7.67 0.22 11.31
C LEU A 47 -6.74 1.44 11.26
N TYR A 48 -7.26 2.61 11.66
CA TYR A 48 -6.48 3.84 11.77
C TYR A 48 -5.36 3.73 12.81
N GLU A 49 -5.65 3.24 14.02
CA GLU A 49 -4.63 3.04 15.06
C GLU A 49 -3.56 2.07 14.60
N TYR A 50 -3.98 0.93 14.02
CA TYR A 50 -3.08 -0.09 13.51
C TYR A 50 -2.09 0.47 12.48
N TYR A 51 -2.58 1.19 11.46
CA TYR A 51 -1.69 1.78 10.47
C TYR A 51 -0.89 2.95 11.05
N SER A 52 -1.46 3.78 11.92
CA SER A 52 -0.73 4.89 12.55
C SER A 52 0.49 4.39 13.35
N ASP A 53 0.37 3.26 14.03
CA ASP A 53 1.47 2.63 14.78
C ASP A 53 2.61 2.17 13.86
N LEU A 54 2.29 1.70 12.65
CA LEU A 54 3.30 1.29 11.66
C LEU A 54 4.19 2.47 11.23
N TYR A 55 3.64 3.69 11.17
CA TYR A 55 4.35 4.89 10.70
C TYR A 55 4.77 5.83 11.83
N ASN A 56 4.84 5.34 13.07
CA ASN A 56 5.55 6.04 14.13
C ASN A 56 7.04 6.17 13.73
N GLU A 57 7.68 7.30 14.03
CA GLU A 57 9.09 7.55 13.67
C GLU A 57 10.06 6.51 14.25
N ASN A 58 9.71 5.94 15.40
CA ASN A 58 10.51 4.91 16.08
C ASN A 58 10.11 3.48 15.68
N ASN A 59 9.16 3.31 14.74
CA ASN A 59 8.76 1.99 14.30
C ASN A 59 9.87 1.34 13.46
N LEU A 60 10.39 0.20 13.93
CA LEU A 60 11.48 -0.52 13.26
C LEU A 60 11.11 -0.96 11.83
N GLY A 61 9.85 -1.27 11.58
CA GLY A 61 9.35 -1.67 10.27
C GLY A 61 9.40 -0.50 9.28
N TRP A 62 8.95 0.68 9.71
CA TRP A 62 9.04 1.88 8.88
C TRP A 62 10.48 2.33 8.62
N ILE A 63 11.34 2.27 9.64
CA ILE A 63 12.78 2.53 9.48
C ILE A 63 13.39 1.54 8.46
N SER A 64 13.05 0.26 8.56
CA SER A 64 13.53 -0.78 7.65
C SER A 64 13.02 -0.58 6.22
N ALA A 65 11.76 -0.19 6.04
CA ALA A 65 11.18 0.10 4.74
C ALA A 65 11.88 1.30 4.08
N LYS A 66 12.04 2.42 4.79
CA LYS A 66 12.79 3.60 4.30
C LYS A 66 14.21 3.23 3.86
N ASN A 67 14.94 2.47 4.69
CA ASN A 67 16.30 2.04 4.36
C ASN A 67 16.35 1.11 3.14
N SER A 68 15.37 0.24 2.98
CA SER A 68 15.30 -0.68 1.83
C SER A 68 14.97 0.07 0.54
N ILE A 69 14.08 1.05 0.61
CA ILE A 69 13.72 1.90 -0.51
C ILE A 69 14.89 2.81 -0.92
N LEU A 70 15.67 3.34 0.03
CA LEU A 70 16.90 4.08 -0.27
C LEU A 70 17.93 3.20 -0.98
N LYS A 71 18.15 1.97 -0.52
CA LYS A 71 19.02 1.02 -1.21
C LYS A 71 18.55 0.70 -2.63
N LEU A 72 17.23 0.57 -2.83
CA LEU A 72 16.66 0.39 -4.15
C LEU A 72 16.88 1.63 -5.02
N LYS A 73 16.73 2.83 -4.47
CA LYS A 73 17.01 4.10 -5.15
C LYS A 73 18.48 4.17 -5.58
N ASP A 74 19.42 3.86 -4.69
CA ASP A 74 20.85 3.87 -4.99
C ASP A 74 21.18 2.90 -6.12
N LEU A 75 20.66 1.66 -6.06
CA LEU A 75 20.81 0.68 -7.12
C LEU A 75 20.22 1.15 -8.46
N CYS A 76 19.07 1.82 -8.44
CA CYS A 76 18.48 2.37 -9.66
C CYS A 76 19.36 3.49 -10.23
N ASN A 77 19.86 4.41 -9.39
CA ASN A 77 20.74 5.50 -9.81
C ASN A 77 22.06 4.98 -10.40
N GLU A 78 22.67 3.94 -9.82
CA GLU A 78 23.89 3.30 -10.33
C GLU A 78 23.73 2.70 -11.74
N ASN A 79 22.49 2.46 -12.16
CA ASN A 79 22.15 1.85 -13.44
C ASN A 79 21.38 2.81 -14.37
N ASP A 80 21.36 4.11 -14.06
CA ASP A 80 20.61 5.14 -14.82
C ASP A 80 19.11 4.80 -14.97
N ILE A 81 18.51 4.20 -13.93
CA ILE A 81 17.10 3.84 -13.85
C ILE A 81 16.37 4.84 -12.96
N SER A 82 15.24 5.40 -13.43
CA SER A 82 14.38 6.22 -12.57
C SER A 82 13.52 5.35 -11.66
N LEU A 83 13.65 5.50 -10.34
CA LEU A 83 12.72 4.91 -9.36
C LEU A 83 11.53 5.84 -9.11
N ILE A 84 10.32 5.28 -9.14
CA ILE A 84 9.05 5.98 -8.85
C ILE A 84 8.28 5.15 -7.82
N ILE A 85 7.67 5.81 -6.85
CA ILE A 85 6.69 5.16 -5.95
C ILE A 85 5.29 5.28 -6.55
N LEU A 86 4.57 4.16 -6.61
CA LEU A 86 3.12 4.15 -6.79
C LEU A 86 2.48 3.84 -5.44
N PHE A 87 1.95 4.87 -4.77
CA PHE A 87 1.26 4.69 -3.51
C PHE A 87 -0.16 4.17 -3.74
N VAL A 88 -0.49 3.05 -3.11
CA VAL A 88 -1.81 2.44 -3.17
C VAL A 88 -2.48 2.55 -1.80
N PRO A 89 -3.63 3.25 -1.70
CA PRO A 89 -4.33 3.42 -0.44
C PRO A 89 -5.03 2.13 0.01
N ASP A 90 -5.51 2.12 1.25
CA ASP A 90 -6.46 1.11 1.70
C ASP A 90 -7.84 1.34 1.05
N PHE A 91 -8.42 0.26 0.51
CA PHE A 91 -9.67 0.29 -0.25
C PHE A 91 -10.92 0.15 0.62
N HIS A 92 -10.79 -0.06 1.94
CA HIS A 92 -11.95 -0.22 2.81
C HIS A 92 -12.75 1.07 2.96
N ASP A 93 -12.07 2.22 2.91
CA ASP A 93 -12.69 3.53 3.02
C ASP A 93 -12.08 4.49 2.00
N LEU A 94 -12.84 4.83 0.96
CA LEU A 94 -12.48 5.84 -0.04
C LEU A 94 -13.33 7.11 0.13
N SER A 95 -14.04 7.25 1.25
CA SER A 95 -14.89 8.40 1.52
C SER A 95 -14.09 9.66 1.88
N GLU A 96 -14.73 10.82 1.79
CA GLU A 96 -14.15 12.11 2.19
C GLU A 96 -13.79 12.17 3.69
N LYS A 97 -14.32 11.25 4.50
CA LYS A 97 -14.07 11.18 5.94
C LYS A 97 -13.08 10.08 6.32
N ASN A 98 -12.35 9.52 5.35
CA ASN A 98 -11.37 8.48 5.63
C ASN A 98 -10.32 8.97 6.65
N PRO A 99 -10.22 8.35 7.82
CA PRO A 99 -9.29 8.76 8.87
C PRO A 99 -7.81 8.61 8.45
N LEU A 100 -7.51 7.78 7.45
CA LEU A 100 -6.16 7.53 6.96
C LEU A 100 -5.62 8.64 6.04
N THR A 101 -6.44 9.61 5.63
CA THR A 101 -6.01 10.67 4.68
C THR A 101 -4.75 11.40 5.15
N ASN A 102 -4.67 11.77 6.43
CA ASN A 102 -3.49 12.42 7.00
C ASN A 102 -2.25 11.50 6.99
N LEU A 103 -2.47 10.20 7.19
CA LEU A 103 -1.40 9.22 7.18
C LEU A 103 -0.88 9.01 5.75
N TYR A 104 -1.75 8.99 4.74
CA TYR A 104 -1.35 8.97 3.33
C TYR A 104 -0.48 10.19 2.97
N LEU A 105 -0.88 11.39 3.41
CA LEU A 105 -0.09 12.60 3.23
C LEU A 105 1.29 12.48 3.87
N LYS A 106 1.37 12.03 5.13
CA LYS A 106 2.64 11.80 5.83
C LYS A 106 3.56 10.84 5.06
N ILE A 107 3.02 9.73 4.56
CA ILE A 107 3.78 8.73 3.79
C ILE A 107 4.31 9.34 2.49
N THR A 108 3.43 10.02 1.74
CA THR A 108 3.79 10.60 0.44
C THR A 108 4.82 11.74 0.58
N GLU A 109 4.68 12.57 1.61
CA GLU A 109 5.66 13.61 1.95
C GLU A 109 7.03 13.01 2.29
N GLN A 110 7.05 11.90 3.03
CA GLN A 110 8.31 11.22 3.34
C GLN A 110 9.04 10.73 2.09
N PHE A 111 8.33 10.21 1.09
CA PHE A 111 8.93 9.82 -0.18
C PHE A 111 9.44 11.03 -0.99
N ASN A 112 8.73 12.14 -0.96
CA ASN A 112 9.20 13.41 -1.53
C ASN A 112 10.50 13.91 -0.84
N ILE A 113 10.58 13.84 0.50
CA ILE A 113 11.78 14.18 1.27
C ILE A 113 12.96 13.26 0.88
N MET A 114 12.70 11.99 0.61
CA MET A 114 13.70 11.05 0.09
C MET A 114 14.11 11.34 -1.36
N GLY A 115 13.48 12.32 -2.01
CA GLY A 115 13.71 12.68 -3.41
C GLY A 115 13.31 11.57 -4.36
N ILE A 116 12.21 10.87 -4.08
CA ILE A 116 11.65 9.84 -4.96
C ILE A 116 10.31 10.35 -5.48
N PRO A 117 10.14 10.48 -6.81
CA PRO A 117 8.86 10.86 -7.39
C PRO A 117 7.75 9.86 -6.99
N ILE A 118 6.55 10.38 -6.76
CA ILE A 118 5.42 9.60 -6.28
C ILE A 118 4.15 9.83 -7.10
N ILE A 119 3.46 8.74 -7.39
CA ILE A 119 2.10 8.70 -7.91
C ILE A 119 1.20 8.33 -6.74
N ASN A 120 0.21 9.16 -6.45
CA ASN A 120 -0.81 8.88 -5.43
C ASN A 120 -2.20 8.89 -6.07
N SER A 121 -2.79 7.71 -6.23
CA SER A 121 -4.11 7.53 -6.85
C SER A 121 -5.28 7.72 -5.90
N TYR A 122 -5.04 8.06 -4.63
CA TYR A 122 -6.11 8.15 -3.63
C TYR A 122 -7.19 9.17 -4.02
N GLU A 123 -6.81 10.34 -4.54
CA GLU A 123 -7.78 11.37 -4.93
C GLU A 123 -8.68 10.89 -6.08
N SER A 124 -8.09 10.35 -7.15
CA SER A 124 -8.84 9.80 -8.29
C SER A 124 -9.76 8.65 -7.87
N LEU A 125 -9.29 7.75 -7.00
CA LEU A 125 -10.09 6.65 -6.46
C LEU A 125 -11.22 7.15 -5.55
N SER A 126 -10.95 8.11 -4.67
CA SER A 126 -11.95 8.70 -3.79
C SER A 126 -13.02 9.42 -4.58
N ASN A 127 -12.65 10.20 -5.59
CA ASN A 127 -13.62 10.90 -6.45
C ASN A 127 -14.63 9.95 -7.11
N GLU A 128 -14.19 8.75 -7.51
CA GLU A 128 -15.06 7.73 -8.09
C GLU A 128 -15.88 6.98 -7.02
N PHE A 129 -15.26 6.55 -5.93
CA PHE A 129 -15.85 5.56 -5.02
C PHE A 129 -16.25 6.11 -3.64
N LYS A 130 -16.18 7.43 -3.40
CA LYS A 130 -16.44 8.05 -2.08
C LYS A 130 -17.81 7.74 -1.48
N PHE A 131 -18.81 7.45 -2.30
CA PHE A 131 -20.14 7.10 -1.82
C PHE A 131 -20.31 5.61 -1.52
N ASN A 132 -19.47 4.75 -2.10
CA ASN A 132 -19.52 3.30 -1.93
C ASN A 132 -18.18 2.63 -2.28
N SER A 133 -17.28 2.49 -1.31
CA SER A 133 -15.98 1.84 -1.51
C SER A 133 -16.10 0.41 -2.04
N LEU A 134 -17.19 -0.31 -1.73
CA LEU A 134 -17.39 -1.70 -2.18
C LEU A 134 -17.43 -1.82 -3.71
N GLU A 135 -17.80 -0.76 -4.43
CA GLU A 135 -17.80 -0.75 -5.90
C GLU A 135 -16.39 -0.75 -6.50
N SER A 136 -15.37 -0.50 -5.69
CA SER A 136 -13.97 -0.61 -6.10
C SER A 136 -13.39 -2.02 -5.90
N TRP A 137 -14.12 -2.89 -5.20
CA TRP A 137 -13.63 -4.22 -4.80
C TRP A 137 -13.89 -5.26 -5.88
N VAL A 138 -13.03 -6.29 -5.95
CA VAL A 138 -13.22 -7.43 -6.86
C VAL A 138 -14.41 -8.29 -6.42
N SER A 139 -14.66 -8.39 -5.11
CA SER A 139 -15.84 -9.03 -4.56
C SER A 139 -16.18 -8.46 -3.17
N LYS A 140 -17.38 -8.75 -2.66
CA LYS A 140 -17.85 -8.24 -1.35
C LYS A 140 -16.93 -8.60 -0.18
N ASP A 141 -16.25 -9.75 -0.24
CA ASP A 141 -15.37 -10.24 0.83
C ASP A 141 -13.89 -10.04 0.51
N ASP A 142 -13.59 -9.33 -0.59
CA ASP A 142 -12.23 -9.14 -1.09
C ASP A 142 -12.03 -7.68 -1.53
N ALA A 143 -11.47 -6.88 -0.62
CA ALA A 143 -11.21 -5.45 -0.80
C ALA A 143 -10.04 -5.12 -1.75
N HIS A 144 -9.59 -6.06 -2.58
CA HIS A 144 -8.63 -5.77 -3.65
C HIS A 144 -9.31 -5.03 -4.81
N PRO A 145 -8.59 -4.13 -5.50
CA PRO A 145 -9.13 -3.35 -6.60
C PRO A 145 -9.67 -4.23 -7.73
N ASN A 146 -10.86 -3.89 -8.23
CA ASN A 146 -11.40 -4.46 -9.46
C ASN A 146 -10.84 -3.77 -10.72
N SER A 147 -11.33 -4.18 -11.89
CA SER A 147 -10.88 -3.65 -13.17
C SER A 147 -11.09 -2.13 -13.31
N ARG A 148 -12.15 -1.58 -12.73
CA ARG A 148 -12.44 -0.14 -12.77
C ARG A 148 -11.44 0.63 -11.90
N ALA A 149 -11.19 0.17 -10.68
CA ALA A 149 -10.19 0.75 -9.79
C ALA A 149 -8.77 0.65 -10.40
N HIS A 150 -8.42 -0.50 -10.96
CA HIS A 150 -7.16 -0.67 -11.68
C HIS A 150 -7.02 0.28 -12.88
N SER A 151 -8.11 0.53 -13.62
CA SER A 151 -8.10 1.48 -14.74
C SER A 151 -7.78 2.91 -14.28
N ILE A 152 -8.28 3.32 -13.11
CA ILE A 152 -8.00 4.64 -12.54
C ILE A 152 -6.51 4.74 -12.17
N ILE A 153 -5.99 3.74 -11.44
CA ILE A 153 -4.57 3.69 -11.04
C ILE A 153 -3.66 3.70 -12.27
N ALA A 154 -4.02 2.93 -13.30
CA ALA A 154 -3.27 2.89 -14.56
C ALA A 154 -3.30 4.23 -15.29
N ASN A 155 -4.42 4.94 -15.28
CA ASN A 155 -4.54 6.26 -15.89
C ASN A 155 -3.69 7.31 -15.15
N ASP A 156 -3.73 7.33 -13.81
CA ASP A 156 -2.87 8.23 -13.01
C ASP A 156 -1.39 7.94 -13.27
N THR A 157 -1.02 6.65 -13.32
CA THR A 157 0.35 6.21 -13.61
C THR A 157 0.78 6.64 -15.01
N TYR A 158 -0.05 6.41 -16.02
CA TYR A 158 0.22 6.79 -17.40
C TYR A 158 0.40 8.31 -17.53
N ASN A 159 -0.53 9.08 -16.97
CA ASN A 159 -0.48 10.54 -17.01
C ASN A 159 0.78 11.09 -16.35
N PHE A 160 1.16 10.52 -15.19
CA PHE A 160 2.42 10.88 -14.55
C PHE A 160 3.63 10.61 -15.45
N LEU A 161 3.67 9.46 -16.12
CA LEU A 161 4.80 9.06 -16.95
C LEU A 161 4.94 9.91 -18.24
N ILE A 162 3.83 10.37 -18.83
CA ILE A 162 3.88 11.20 -20.05
C ILE A 162 4.12 12.69 -19.78
N HIS A 163 3.75 13.18 -18.59
CA HIS A 163 3.87 14.60 -18.24
C HIS A 163 5.12 14.93 -17.42
N THR A 164 5.74 13.93 -16.80
CA THR A 164 6.99 14.13 -16.05
C THR A 164 8.16 13.81 -16.98
N ASN A 165 8.87 14.84 -17.44
CA ASN A 165 10.19 14.70 -18.06
C ASN A 165 11.22 14.27 -16.98
N LEU A 166 11.11 13.03 -16.50
CA LEU A 166 12.19 12.38 -15.78
C LEU A 166 13.31 12.17 -16.81
N HIS A 167 14.33 13.03 -16.74
CA HIS A 167 15.44 13.07 -17.69
C HIS A 167 16.02 11.66 -17.90
N PHE A 168 16.15 11.30 -19.18
CA PHE A 168 16.89 10.14 -19.68
C PHE A 168 18.39 10.44 -19.72
#